data_AF-A0A7Y2CZ26-F1
#
_entry.id   AF-A0A7Y2CZ26-F1
#
_cell.length_a   1.000
_cell.length_b   1.000
_cell.length_c   1.000
_cell.angle_alpha   90.00
_cell.angle_beta   90.00
_cell.angle_gamma   90.00
#
_symmetry.space_group_name_H-M   'P 1'
#
loop_
_entity.id
_entity.type
_entity.pdbx_description
1 polymer ?
#
loop_
_entity_poly.entity_id
_entity_poly.type
_entity_poly.pdbx_seq_one_letter_code
_entity_poly.pdbx_strand_id
1 'polypeptide(L)' 'SFAFPPAFMKEARIRVAAEWTHDDLSATRALVESGTLSLGGLITHRVDAQEAASAYATAFSDPDCLKMILDWKGHA' A
#
# COMPACT_ATOMS: atom_id res chain seq x y z
N SER A 1 15.04 -24.19 -15.47
CA SER A 1 15.15 -24.95 -14.21
C SER A 1 15.86 -24.08 -13.19
N PHE A 2 15.51 -24.21 -11.91
CA PHE A 2 16.19 -23.50 -10.82
C PHE A 2 17.51 -24.20 -10.50
N ALA A 3 18.64 -23.47 -10.49
CA ALA A 3 19.96 -24.03 -10.17
C ALA A 3 20.10 -24.19 -8.64
N PHE A 4 19.51 -25.28 -8.12
CA PHE A 4 19.37 -25.55 -6.69
C PHE A 4 20.71 -25.67 -5.93
N PRO A 5 21.75 -26.36 -6.45
CA PRO A 5 22.99 -26.57 -5.68
C PRO A 5 23.83 -25.30 -5.42
N PRO A 6 24.03 -24.37 -6.37
CA PRO A 6 24.75 -23.11 -6.11
C PRO A 6 24.03 -22.16 -5.15
N ALA A 7 22.70 -22.19 -5.08
CA ALA A 7 21.92 -21.35 -4.18
C ALA A 7 22.15 -21.73 -2.70
N PHE A 8 22.30 -23.03 -2.41
CA PHE A 8 22.62 -23.55 -1.08
C PHE A 8 24.07 -23.22 -0.66
N MET A 9 25.03 -23.32 -1.59
CA MET A 9 26.44 -22.99 -1.31
C MET A 9 26.68 -21.51 -1.01
N LYS A 10 25.71 -20.62 -1.29
CA LYS A 10 25.78 -19.17 -1.04
C LYS A 10 24.93 -18.69 0.13
N GLU A 11 24.35 -19.59 0.92
CA GLU A 11 23.49 -19.25 2.09
C GLU A 11 22.38 -18.22 1.79
N ALA A 12 21.86 -18.19 0.56
CA ALA A 12 20.86 -17.21 0.17
C ALA A 12 19.56 -17.41 0.97
N ARG A 13 19.06 -16.36 1.63
CA ARG A 13 17.79 -16.37 2.38
C ARG A 13 16.72 -15.63 1.61
N ILE A 14 15.62 -16.32 1.30
CA ILE A 14 14.43 -15.72 0.71
C ILE A 14 13.40 -15.58 1.83
N ARG A 15 12.92 -14.35 2.05
CA ARG A 15 11.81 -14.06 2.98
C ARG A 15 10.64 -13.54 2.18
N VAL A 16 9.44 -14.01 2.51
CA VAL A 16 8.19 -13.54 1.91
C VAL A 16 7.37 -12.92 3.03
N ALA A 17 6.95 -11.67 2.86
CA ALA A 17 5.99 -11.05 3.75
C ALA A 17 4.59 -11.51 3.34
N ALA A 18 3.85 -12.07 4.29
CA ALA A 18 2.44 -12.41 4.11
C ALA A 18 1.55 -11.20 4.45
N GLU A 19 0.26 -11.43 4.66
CA GLU A 19 -0.63 -10.40 5.21
C GLU A 19 -0.15 -9.89 6.57
N TRP A 20 -0.42 -8.61 6.84
CA TRP A 20 -0.05 -7.98 8.10
C TRP A 20 -0.90 -8.51 9.24
N THR A 21 -0.30 -8.61 10.41
CA THR A 21 -0.99 -8.87 11.67
C THR A 21 -1.44 -7.57 12.34
N HIS A 22 -2.19 -7.69 13.43
CA HIS A 22 -2.62 -6.52 14.22
C HIS A 22 -1.41 -5.72 14.78
N ASP A 23 -0.35 -6.40 15.18
CA ASP A 23 0.82 -5.76 15.78
C ASP A 23 1.59 -4.93 14.75
N ASP A 24 1.63 -5.37 13.48
CA ASP A 24 2.23 -4.62 12.38
C ASP A 24 1.54 -3.26 12.17
N LEU A 25 0.20 -3.22 12.28
CA LEU A 25 -0.57 -1.98 12.19
C LEU A 25 -0.27 -1.04 13.36
N SER A 26 -0.21 -1.58 14.58
CA SER A 26 0.10 -0.80 15.78
C SER A 26 1.50 -0.19 15.71
N ALA A 27 2.50 -0.99 15.29
CA ALA A 27 3.87 -0.52 15.12
C ALA A 27 3.99 0.54 14.02
N THR A 28 3.36 0.31 12.87
CA THR A 28 3.37 1.26 11.74
C THR A 28 2.72 2.59 12.13
N ARG A 29 1.57 2.54 12.83
CA ARG A 29 0.90 3.74 13.33
C ARG A 29 1.79 4.57 14.25
N ALA A 30 2.49 3.93 15.20
CA ALA A 30 3.40 4.63 16.11
C ALA A 30 4.55 5.34 15.35
N LEU A 31 5.08 4.72 14.29
CA LEU A 31 6.10 5.34 13.44
C LEU A 31 5.56 6.58 12.70
N VAL A 32 4.32 6.53 12.23
CA VAL A 32 3.66 7.67 11.58
C VAL A 32 3.38 8.79 12.57
N GLU A 33 2.80 8.47 13.73
CA GLU A 33 2.44 9.46 14.76
C GLU A 33 3.66 10.15 15.36
N SER A 34 4.79 9.44 15.49
CA SER A 34 6.06 10.02 15.93
C SER A 34 6.77 10.87 14.86
N GLY A 35 6.28 10.85 13.61
CA GLY A 35 6.92 11.52 12.47
C GLY A 35 8.17 10.80 11.94
N THR A 36 8.52 9.64 12.48
CA THR A 36 9.65 8.80 11.99
C THR A 36 9.37 8.25 10.59
N LEU A 37 8.09 7.99 10.28
CA LEU A 37 7.61 7.57 8.97
C LEU A 37 6.63 8.59 8.41
N SER A 38 6.94 9.18 7.25
CA SER A 38 6.00 10.01 6.51
C SER A 38 5.24 9.16 5.48
N LEU A 39 3.91 9.25 5.50
CA LEU A 39 3.03 8.73 4.45
C LEU A 39 2.52 9.84 3.51
N GLY A 40 3.11 11.04 3.61
CA GLY A 40 2.78 12.18 2.74
C GLY A 40 3.07 11.87 1.27
N GLY A 41 2.26 12.45 0.38
CA GLY A 41 2.42 12.28 -1.07
C GLY A 41 1.90 10.95 -1.62
N LEU A 42 1.50 9.99 -0.78
CA LEU A 42 0.87 8.76 -1.26
C LEU A 42 -0.51 9.01 -1.88
N ILE A 43 -1.35 9.82 -1.22
CA ILE A 43 -2.69 10.15 -1.73
C ILE A 43 -2.56 11.20 -2.83
N THR A 44 -2.71 10.78 -4.08
CA THR A 44 -2.67 11.67 -5.26
C THR A 44 -4.06 12.09 -5.71
N HIS A 45 -5.08 11.27 -5.44
CA HIS A 45 -6.46 11.51 -5.88
C HIS A 45 -7.46 11.46 -4.74
N ARG A 46 -8.49 12.30 -4.82
CA ARG A 46 -9.64 12.33 -3.92
C ARG A 46 -10.88 12.50 -4.79
N VAL A 47 -11.85 11.60 -4.64
CA VAL A 47 -13.08 11.60 -5.42
C VAL A 47 -14.26 11.42 -4.46
N ASP A 48 -15.41 11.99 -4.77
CA ASP A 48 -16.63 11.76 -4.00
C ASP A 48 -17.02 10.28 -4.04
N ALA A 49 -17.52 9.74 -2.93
CA ALA A 49 -17.95 8.35 -2.86
C ALA A 49 -19.10 7.99 -3.84
N GLN A 50 -19.95 8.95 -4.22
CA GLN A 50 -20.99 8.76 -5.24
C GLN A 50 -20.43 8.54 -6.64
N GLU A 51 -19.21 9.00 -6.89
CA GLU A 51 -18.51 8.85 -8.17
C GLU A 51 -17.63 7.59 -8.22
N ALA A 52 -17.84 6.62 -7.32
CA ALA A 52 -17.03 5.40 -7.25
C ALA A 52 -16.82 4.71 -8.61
N ALA A 53 -17.84 4.67 -9.47
CA ALA A 53 -17.73 4.05 -10.79
C ALA A 53 -16.66 4.71 -11.69
N SER A 54 -16.64 6.05 -11.79
CA SER A 54 -15.62 6.78 -12.57
C SER A 54 -14.27 6.81 -11.84
N ALA A 55 -14.29 6.84 -10.51
CA ALA A 55 -13.12 6.79 -9.67
C ALA A 55 -12.29 5.52 -9.92
N TYR A 56 -12.93 4.34 -9.99
CA TYR A 56 -12.24 3.09 -10.30
C TYR A 56 -11.62 3.08 -11.70
N ALA A 57 -12.32 3.62 -12.71
CA ALA A 57 -11.73 3.72 -14.05
C ALA A 57 -10.42 4.52 -14.00
N THR A 58 -10.43 5.69 -13.36
CA THR A 58 -9.23 6.53 -13.17
C THR A 58 -8.14 5.78 -12.40
N ALA A 59 -8.49 5.12 -11.29
CA ALA A 59 -7.52 4.40 -10.47
C ALA A 59 -6.79 3.26 -11.20
N PHE A 60 -7.42 2.65 -12.22
CA PHE A 60 -6.80 1.59 -13.02
C PHE A 60 -6.10 2.08 -14.28
N SER A 61 -6.52 3.22 -14.85
CA SER A 61 -6.00 3.70 -16.14
C SER A 61 -5.01 4.85 -16.04
N ASP A 62 -5.07 5.64 -14.97
CA ASP A 62 -4.18 6.78 -14.78
C ASP A 62 -2.87 6.35 -14.10
N PRO A 63 -1.72 6.41 -14.79
CA PRO A 63 -0.43 6.05 -14.20
C PRO A 63 0.00 6.98 -13.06
N ASP A 64 -0.55 8.19 -12.95
CA ASP A 64 -0.26 9.13 -11.86
C ASP A 64 -1.15 8.88 -10.62
N CYS A 65 -2.12 7.97 -10.71
CA CYS A 65 -2.96 7.57 -9.59
C CYS A 65 -2.28 6.54 -8.66
N LEU A 66 -1.31 7.01 -7.85
CA LEU A 66 -0.63 6.20 -6.84
C LEU A 66 -1.56 5.65 -5.74
N LYS A 67 -2.35 6.53 -5.11
CA LYS A 67 -3.39 6.14 -4.15
C LYS A 67 -4.54 7.12 -4.21
N MET A 68 -5.74 6.58 -4.38
CA MET A 68 -6.99 7.32 -4.33
C MET A 68 -7.72 7.07 -3.02
N ILE A 69 -8.43 8.08 -2.52
CA ILE A 69 -9.47 7.91 -1.51
C ILE A 69 -10.83 8.31 -2.09
N LEU A 70 -11.87 7.59 -1.68
CA LEU A 70 -13.25 8.03 -1.83
C LEU A 70 -13.64 8.82 -0.57
N ASP A 71 -14.18 10.01 -0.74
CA ASP A 71 -14.61 10.88 0.36
C ASP A 71 -16.11 10.74 0.60
N TRP A 72 -16.50 10.45 1.84
CA TRP A 72 -17.90 10.32 2.27
C TRP A 72 -18.42 11.57 3.01
N LYS A 73 -17.60 12.62 3.14
CA LYS A 73 -18.06 13.88 3.77
C LYS A 73 -19.31 14.41 3.05
N GLY A 74 -20.30 14.84 3.82
CA GLY A 74 -21.57 15.33 3.29
C GLY A 74 -22.64 14.24 3.10
N HIS A 75 -22.31 12.98 3.39
CA HIS A 75 -23.26 11.87 3.48
C HIS A 75 -23.41 11.44 4.95
N ALA A 76 -24.50 11.89 5.58
CA ALA A 76 -24.96 11.46 6.90
C ALA A 76 -26.46 11.17 6.84
#